data_AF-A0A177THE9-F1
#
_entry.id   AF-A0A177THE9-F1
#
_cell.length_a   1.000
_cell.length_b   1.000
_cell.length_c   1.000
_cell.angle_alpha   90.00
_cell.angle_beta   90.00
_cell.angle_gamma   90.00
#
_symmetry.space_group_name_H-M   'P 1'
#
loop_
_entity.id
_entity.type
_entity.pdbx_description
1 polymer ?
#
loop_
_entity_poly.entity_id
_entity_poly.type
_entity_poly.pdbx_seq_one_letter_code
_entity_poly.pdbx_strand_id
1 'polypeptide(L)'
;MTATTTTTMARPLASHLQPLVPDIPGQLVIDPWTRDNLRAQVAGLCDLPKTHHRFVGAQPVSFEKRSLDILRSEDYWVCEKSDGQRVLVLVTLNELYARQEVFLIDRRNEFRFIENLAFPSHRPNEWHTHCLLDAELVLDLDKKTGKHHLVLLLFDCIVLDGVNLASRPLLKRYGRLQQFFYAPYQKQCAKDEEFRRRQPFQIQVKKMELSYGVVDVLRNHIPNLKHGNDGLIFTCANDPYVFGTDKKILKWKPPSENSIDFRVRLRFPPDLDIDPEGTVPDYRAKPFFLLEQHMGSDGRRNGGEEYEFFDWMEMEDEEWEEFKRTGEQLDDRIVECVWETTYPSDSHTNGHQQQQNGGGPPSAATERRRHPPRWKFKRIRDDKKDGNHYTIVRKILSSIEDGVEEDELVAAQASIKAAWKTPERAKLREAASVTTTTATNGAGAVPGAGGGGGGPPNQHGRSGSRSYSNGGGGGWDGVGLVGAGPGAGGPGGPGAGTGAPPAPEHPCPLKRPGPPPPLRLGTRGVPPMMAEVRRR
;
A
#
# COMPACT_ATOMS: atom_id res chain seq x y z
N MET A 1 -6.70 -46.92 42.76
CA MET A 1 -5.95 -45.66 42.83
C MET A 1 -5.55 -45.28 41.41
N THR A 2 -6.26 -44.34 40.80
CA THR A 2 -6.06 -43.91 39.41
C THR A 2 -5.23 -42.64 39.38
N ALA A 3 -4.08 -42.67 38.69
CA ALA A 3 -3.22 -41.50 38.54
C ALA A 3 -3.82 -40.52 37.52
N THR A 4 -3.87 -39.25 37.88
CA THR A 4 -4.40 -38.17 37.03
C THR A 4 -3.27 -37.62 36.15
N THR A 5 -3.32 -37.89 34.84
CA THR A 5 -2.34 -37.35 33.89
C THR A 5 -2.72 -35.92 33.50
N THR A 6 -2.04 -34.93 34.05
CA THR A 6 -2.26 -33.52 33.67
C THR A 6 -1.55 -33.21 32.36
N THR A 7 -2.26 -33.30 31.24
CA THR A 7 -1.74 -32.87 29.93
C THR A 7 -1.57 -31.35 29.90
N THR A 8 -0.33 -30.88 30.06
CA THR A 8 0.03 -29.49 29.79
C THR A 8 -0.16 -29.22 28.30
N MET A 9 -1.23 -28.50 27.93
CA MET A 9 -1.44 -28.01 26.57
C MET A 9 -0.24 -27.14 26.17
N ALA A 10 0.54 -27.60 25.19
CA ALA A 10 1.54 -26.77 24.56
C ALA A 10 0.85 -25.55 23.94
N ARG A 11 1.18 -24.35 24.44
CA ARG A 11 0.75 -23.09 23.86
C ARG A 11 1.35 -23.03 22.45
N PRO A 12 0.55 -22.87 21.39
CA PRO A 12 1.12 -22.74 20.05
C PRO A 12 2.07 -21.54 20.04
N LEU A 13 3.30 -21.76 19.59
CA LEU A 13 4.12 -20.74 18.93
C LEU A 13 3.20 -19.94 18.00
N ALA A 14 3.35 -18.62 17.97
CA ALA A 14 2.51 -17.74 17.17
C ALA A 14 2.71 -18.04 15.67
N SER A 15 1.94 -19.01 15.16
CA SER A 15 1.96 -19.48 13.79
C SER A 15 1.30 -18.43 12.91
N HIS A 16 2.10 -17.40 12.59
CA HIS A 16 2.08 -16.71 11.31
C HIS A 16 0.66 -16.41 10.80
N LEU A 17 -0.03 -15.49 11.48
CA LEU A 17 -0.99 -14.64 10.80
C LEU A 17 -0.22 -13.72 9.85
N GLN A 18 0.25 -14.28 8.72
CA GLN A 18 0.46 -13.46 7.54
C GLN A 18 -0.85 -12.71 7.27
N PRO A 19 -0.81 -11.41 6.97
CA PRO A 19 -2.02 -10.70 6.60
C PRO A 19 -2.64 -11.39 5.40
N LEU A 20 -3.85 -11.91 5.57
CA LEU A 20 -4.55 -12.66 4.54
C LEU A 20 -5.15 -11.65 3.55
N VAL A 21 -4.30 -11.10 2.69
CA VAL A 21 -4.69 -10.19 1.62
C VAL A 21 -5.53 -11.00 0.60
N PRO A 22 -6.77 -10.58 0.29
CA PRO A 22 -7.60 -11.33 -0.65
C PRO A 22 -7.11 -11.23 -2.09
N ASP A 23 -7.20 -12.36 -2.79
CA ASP A 23 -7.29 -12.35 -4.25
C ASP A 23 -8.55 -11.60 -4.71
N ILE A 24 -8.43 -10.84 -5.80
CA ILE A 24 -9.55 -10.09 -6.37
C ILE A 24 -10.46 -11.09 -7.12
N PRO A 25 -11.74 -11.22 -6.71
CA PRO A 25 -12.67 -12.14 -7.35
C PRO A 25 -13.02 -11.73 -8.79
N GLY A 26 -13.69 -12.61 -9.51
CA GLY A 26 -14.19 -12.38 -10.86
C GLY A 26 -13.23 -12.79 -11.97
N GLN A 27 -13.71 -12.66 -13.21
CA GLN A 27 -13.00 -13.10 -14.41
C GLN A 27 -12.08 -12.00 -14.93
N LEU A 28 -10.79 -12.29 -15.08
CA LEU A 28 -9.83 -11.35 -15.66
C LEU A 28 -10.18 -11.05 -17.13
N VAL A 29 -10.22 -9.76 -17.49
CA VAL A 29 -10.40 -9.32 -18.88
C VAL A 29 -9.09 -9.51 -19.63
N ILE A 30 -8.92 -10.70 -20.21
CA ILE A 30 -7.72 -11.09 -20.97
C ILE A 30 -7.69 -10.43 -22.35
N ASP A 31 -8.84 -10.25 -23.00
CA ASP A 31 -8.94 -9.66 -24.34
C ASP A 31 -8.38 -8.22 -24.36
N PRO A 32 -7.31 -7.94 -25.13
CA PRO A 32 -6.70 -6.62 -25.17
C PRO A 32 -7.64 -5.52 -25.65
N TRP A 33 -8.51 -5.81 -26.61
CA TRP A 33 -9.43 -4.81 -27.18
C TRP A 33 -10.47 -4.36 -26.15
N THR A 34 -11.13 -5.30 -25.48
CA THR A 34 -12.08 -5.03 -24.39
C THR A 34 -11.40 -4.29 -23.24
N ARG A 35 -10.21 -4.74 -22.81
CA ARG A 35 -9.43 -4.11 -21.75
C ARG A 35 -9.05 -2.66 -22.09
N ASP A 36 -8.59 -2.41 -23.31
CA ASP A 36 -8.13 -1.08 -23.72
C ASP A 36 -9.31 -0.13 -24.00
N ASN A 37 -10.48 -0.65 -24.41
CA ASN A 37 -11.75 0.09 -24.40
C ASN A 37 -12.19 0.48 -22.98
N LEU A 38 -12.13 -0.44 -22.01
CA LEU A 38 -12.45 -0.15 -20.60
C LEU A 38 -11.51 0.92 -20.03
N ARG A 39 -10.21 0.87 -20.37
CA ARG A 39 -9.24 1.93 -20.03
C ARG A 39 -9.60 3.28 -20.66
N ALA A 40 -9.96 3.30 -21.93
CA ALA A 40 -10.40 4.52 -22.61
C ALA A 40 -11.71 5.07 -22.01
N GLN A 41 -12.63 4.20 -21.56
CA GLN A 41 -13.83 4.60 -20.83
C GLN A 41 -13.48 5.23 -19.48
N VAL A 42 -12.63 4.59 -18.66
CA VAL A 42 -12.17 5.15 -17.38
C VAL A 42 -11.48 6.49 -17.57
N ALA A 43 -10.61 6.61 -18.59
CA ALA A 43 -9.99 7.89 -18.93
C ALA A 43 -11.02 8.96 -19.30
N GLY A 44 -12.00 8.63 -20.15
CA GLY A 44 -13.09 9.53 -20.54
C GLY A 44 -13.95 9.99 -19.35
N LEU A 45 -14.31 9.08 -18.45
CA LEU A 45 -15.06 9.38 -17.22
C LEU A 45 -14.28 10.31 -16.26
N CYS A 46 -12.95 10.32 -16.35
CA CYS A 46 -12.05 11.15 -15.54
C CYS A 46 -11.65 12.48 -16.23
N ASP A 47 -12.21 12.80 -17.40
CA ASP A 47 -11.79 13.90 -18.28
C ASP A 47 -10.29 13.85 -18.68
N LEU A 48 -9.71 12.64 -18.74
CA LEU A 48 -8.33 12.40 -19.15
C LEU A 48 -8.22 12.10 -20.65
N PRO A 49 -7.07 12.39 -21.29
CA PRO A 49 -6.84 12.02 -22.69
C PRO A 49 -7.03 10.51 -22.92
N LYS A 50 -7.63 10.13 -24.06
CA LYS A 50 -7.85 8.71 -24.42
C LYS A 50 -6.57 7.86 -24.46
N THR A 51 -5.40 8.48 -24.56
CA THR A 51 -4.08 7.84 -24.48
C THR A 51 -3.63 7.51 -23.05
N HIS A 52 -4.38 7.92 -22.02
CA HIS A 52 -4.07 7.67 -20.62
C HIS A 52 -4.37 6.22 -20.22
N HIS A 53 -3.32 5.39 -20.23
CA HIS A 53 -3.37 3.95 -19.97
C HIS A 53 -2.87 3.56 -18.56
N ARG A 54 -2.54 4.54 -17.71
CA ARG A 54 -2.09 4.30 -16.32
C ARG A 54 -3.28 4.18 -15.37
N PHE A 55 -3.08 3.48 -14.25
CA PHE A 55 -4.03 3.44 -13.15
C PHE A 55 -4.32 4.86 -12.64
N VAL A 56 -5.60 5.20 -12.45
CA VAL A 56 -6.02 6.57 -12.09
C VAL A 56 -6.10 6.80 -10.57
N GLY A 57 -6.11 5.75 -9.75
CA GLY A 57 -6.31 5.91 -8.29
C GLY A 57 -5.18 6.69 -7.59
N ALA A 58 -5.55 7.61 -6.70
CA ALA A 58 -4.66 8.51 -5.97
C ALA A 58 -3.69 7.77 -5.03
N GLN A 59 -2.37 7.95 -5.15
CA GLN A 59 -1.37 7.21 -4.38
C GLN A 59 -0.85 8.03 -3.18
N PRO A 60 -0.98 7.54 -1.94
CA PRO A 60 -0.57 8.28 -0.75
C PRO A 60 0.95 8.30 -0.53
N VAL A 61 1.44 9.46 -0.09
CA VAL A 61 2.82 9.65 0.41
C VAL A 61 2.93 9.21 1.87
N SER A 62 4.14 8.92 2.35
CA SER A 62 4.38 8.59 3.75
C SER A 62 4.10 9.78 4.67
N PHE A 63 3.56 9.50 5.85
CA PHE A 63 3.45 10.47 6.94
C PHE A 63 4.81 10.60 7.63
N GLU A 64 5.23 11.85 7.85
CA GLU A 64 6.53 12.19 8.44
C GLU A 64 6.32 13.21 9.57
N LYS A 65 7.35 13.53 10.35
CA LYS A 65 7.28 14.56 11.41
C LYS A 65 6.68 15.90 10.94
N ARG A 66 7.04 16.38 9.74
CA ARG A 66 6.46 17.58 9.11
C ARG A 66 4.96 17.48 8.80
N SER A 67 4.42 16.26 8.67
CA SER A 67 2.99 16.04 8.41
C SER A 67 2.12 16.47 9.59
N LEU A 68 2.64 16.45 10.82
CA LEU A 68 1.94 17.00 11.99
C LEU A 68 1.63 18.50 11.82
N ASP A 69 2.53 19.26 11.19
CA ASP A 69 2.33 20.68 10.91
C ASP A 69 1.30 20.89 9.79
N ILE A 70 1.27 20.01 8.79
CA ILE A 70 0.23 20.00 7.75
C ILE A 70 -1.16 19.77 8.38
N LEU A 71 -1.30 18.85 9.33
CA LEU A 71 -2.57 18.63 10.06
C LEU A 71 -2.99 19.86 10.90
N ARG A 72 -2.02 20.65 11.39
CA ARG A 72 -2.27 21.91 12.11
C ARG A 72 -2.66 23.05 11.15
N SER A 73 -2.10 23.11 9.94
CA SER A 73 -2.44 24.17 8.97
C SER A 73 -3.74 23.89 8.20
N GLU A 74 -4.08 22.62 7.93
CA GLU A 74 -5.12 22.25 6.96
C GLU A 74 -6.18 21.28 7.50
N ASP A 75 -7.36 21.28 6.87
CA ASP A 75 -8.47 20.38 7.22
C ASP A 75 -8.24 18.99 6.62
N TYR A 76 -7.99 18.01 7.49
CA TYR A 76 -7.84 16.60 7.13
C TYR A 76 -8.91 15.71 7.77
N TRP A 77 -9.26 14.64 7.08
CA TRP A 77 -10.03 13.51 7.59
C TRP A 77 -9.07 12.34 7.87
N VAL A 78 -9.42 11.45 8.77
CA VAL A 78 -8.62 10.28 9.15
C VAL A 78 -9.49 9.03 9.21
N CYS A 79 -8.96 7.92 8.71
CA CYS A 79 -9.52 6.59 8.90
C CYS A 79 -8.40 5.58 9.14
N GLU A 80 -8.80 4.38 9.58
CA GLU A 80 -7.89 3.24 9.71
C GLU A 80 -7.31 2.86 8.32
N LYS A 81 -6.07 2.39 8.25
CA LYS A 81 -5.50 1.82 7.03
C LYS A 81 -5.70 0.30 7.02
N SER A 82 -6.55 -0.19 6.13
CA SER A 82 -6.86 -1.62 6.08
C SER A 82 -5.68 -2.37 5.43
N ASP A 83 -5.44 -3.59 5.91
CA ASP A 83 -4.55 -4.52 5.24
C ASP A 83 -5.37 -5.36 4.24
N GLY A 84 -5.41 -4.88 2.99
CA GLY A 84 -6.26 -5.42 1.94
C GLY A 84 -5.80 -5.04 0.54
N GLN A 85 -6.53 -5.53 -0.45
CA GLN A 85 -6.25 -5.29 -1.85
C GLN A 85 -7.08 -4.10 -2.35
N ARG A 86 -6.44 -2.93 -2.44
CA ARG A 86 -7.05 -1.74 -3.07
C ARG A 86 -7.46 -2.01 -4.51
N VAL A 87 -8.67 -1.58 -4.86
CA VAL A 87 -9.28 -1.67 -6.19
C VAL A 87 -10.10 -0.41 -6.48
N LEU A 88 -10.22 -0.03 -7.75
CA LEU A 88 -11.31 0.86 -8.18
C LEU A 88 -12.51 0.02 -8.58
N VAL A 89 -13.72 0.54 -8.36
CA VAL A 89 -14.97 -0.07 -8.81
C VAL A 89 -15.48 0.72 -10.01
N LEU A 90 -15.45 0.11 -11.19
CA LEU A 90 -16.10 0.64 -12.39
C LEU A 90 -17.48 0.00 -12.53
N VAL A 91 -18.53 0.82 -12.54
CA VAL A 91 -19.89 0.40 -12.90
C VAL A 91 -20.19 0.98 -14.27
N THR A 92 -20.53 0.14 -15.24
CA THR A 92 -20.74 0.51 -16.65
C THR A 92 -22.05 -0.06 -17.19
N LEU A 93 -22.52 0.45 -18.33
CA LEU A 93 -23.63 -0.12 -19.07
C LEU A 93 -23.07 -0.89 -20.27
N ASN A 94 -23.42 -2.17 -20.38
CA ASN A 94 -23.21 -2.91 -21.61
C ASN A 94 -24.36 -2.60 -22.57
N GLU A 95 -24.09 -1.80 -23.60
CA GLU A 95 -25.09 -1.33 -24.56
C GLU A 95 -25.71 -2.47 -25.38
N LEU A 96 -24.94 -3.54 -25.67
CA LEU A 96 -25.42 -4.68 -26.46
C LEU A 96 -26.45 -5.53 -25.70
N TYR A 97 -26.29 -5.67 -24.38
CA TYR A 97 -27.18 -6.45 -23.53
C TYR A 97 -28.11 -5.60 -22.66
N ALA A 98 -28.05 -4.27 -22.78
CA ALA A 98 -28.78 -3.28 -21.98
C ALA A 98 -28.72 -3.56 -20.46
N ARG A 99 -27.57 -4.02 -19.95
CA ARG A 99 -27.38 -4.44 -18.56
C ARG A 99 -26.21 -3.73 -17.88
N GLN A 100 -26.31 -3.53 -16.57
CA GLN A 100 -25.18 -3.07 -15.77
C GLN A 100 -24.09 -4.16 -15.73
N GLU A 101 -22.83 -3.75 -15.88
CA GLU A 101 -21.66 -4.59 -15.66
C GLU A 101 -20.72 -3.91 -14.66
N VAL A 102 -20.09 -4.70 -13.79
CA VAL A 102 -19.20 -4.19 -12.73
C VAL A 102 -17.83 -4.82 -12.89
N PHE A 103 -16.81 -3.97 -12.84
CA PHE A 103 -15.41 -4.38 -12.91
C PHE A 103 -14.66 -3.87 -11.68
N LEU A 104 -13.82 -4.73 -11.08
CA LEU A 104 -12.79 -4.30 -10.14
C LEU A 104 -11.49 -4.07 -10.91
N ILE A 105 -10.84 -2.93 -10.65
CA ILE A 105 -9.60 -2.52 -11.31
C ILE A 105 -8.47 -2.51 -10.27
N ASP A 106 -7.43 -3.31 -10.48
CA ASP A 106 -6.32 -3.40 -9.55
C ASP A 106 -5.26 -2.28 -9.76
N ARG A 107 -4.24 -2.23 -8.90
CA ARG A 107 -3.14 -1.24 -9.03
C ARG A 107 -2.28 -1.44 -10.29
N ARG A 108 -2.33 -2.60 -10.95
CA ARG A 108 -1.66 -2.88 -12.23
C ARG A 108 -2.48 -2.41 -13.44
N ASN A 109 -3.68 -1.86 -13.21
CA ASN A 109 -4.64 -1.48 -14.23
C ASN A 109 -5.15 -2.69 -15.04
N GLU A 110 -5.30 -3.83 -14.36
CA GLU A 110 -6.01 -5.03 -14.82
C GLU A 110 -7.48 -4.97 -14.37
N PHE A 111 -8.38 -5.46 -15.22
CA PHE A 111 -9.83 -5.39 -15.02
C PHE A 111 -10.38 -6.79 -14.75
N ARG A 112 -11.22 -6.94 -13.73
CA ARG A 112 -11.90 -8.21 -13.39
C ARG A 112 -13.40 -8.01 -13.37
N PHE A 113 -14.10 -8.72 -14.25
CA PHE A 113 -15.56 -8.71 -14.34
C PHE A 113 -16.17 -9.46 -13.16
N ILE A 114 -17.10 -8.82 -12.45
CA ILE A 114 -17.79 -9.39 -11.29
C ILE A 114 -19.21 -9.80 -11.67
N GLU A 115 -19.45 -11.11 -11.71
CA GLU A 115 -20.79 -11.66 -11.90
C GLU A 115 -21.68 -11.43 -10.67
N ASN A 116 -22.99 -11.31 -10.90
CA ASN A 116 -24.04 -11.19 -9.86
C ASN A 116 -23.95 -9.98 -8.91
N LEU A 117 -23.04 -9.03 -9.18
CA LEU A 117 -22.95 -7.75 -8.50
C LEU A 117 -23.73 -6.67 -9.27
N ALA A 118 -24.60 -5.94 -8.58
CA ALA A 118 -25.38 -4.85 -9.17
C ALA A 118 -25.66 -3.72 -8.17
N PHE A 119 -25.80 -2.49 -8.68
CA PHE A 119 -25.99 -1.27 -7.90
C PHE A 119 -27.23 -0.49 -8.37
N PRO A 120 -28.33 -0.48 -7.60
CA PRO A 120 -29.51 0.32 -7.93
C PRO A 120 -29.19 1.81 -7.78
N SER A 121 -29.78 2.66 -8.63
CA SER A 121 -29.60 4.10 -8.53
C SER A 121 -30.40 4.70 -7.37
N HIS A 122 -30.01 5.89 -6.95
CA HIS A 122 -30.87 6.78 -6.16
C HIS A 122 -32.13 7.23 -6.93
N ARG A 123 -32.13 7.15 -8.27
CA ARG A 123 -33.30 7.38 -9.12
C ARG A 123 -34.25 6.16 -9.07
N PRO A 124 -35.58 6.36 -8.91
CA PRO A 124 -36.52 5.26 -8.78
C PRO A 124 -36.50 4.29 -9.98
N ASN A 125 -36.40 2.99 -9.71
CA ASN A 125 -36.40 1.90 -10.70
C ASN A 125 -35.25 1.95 -11.73
N GLU A 126 -34.21 2.74 -11.49
CA GLU A 126 -33.02 2.81 -12.34
C GLU A 126 -31.83 2.08 -11.71
N TRP A 127 -30.85 1.72 -12.54
CA TRP A 127 -29.56 1.15 -12.12
C TRP A 127 -28.45 2.18 -12.35
N HIS A 128 -27.43 2.18 -11.50
CA HIS A 128 -26.26 3.03 -11.73
C HIS A 128 -25.55 2.64 -13.03
N THR A 129 -24.99 3.63 -13.72
CA THR A 129 -24.09 3.39 -14.86
C THR A 129 -22.96 4.40 -14.76
N HIS A 130 -21.85 4.21 -15.47
CA HIS A 130 -20.78 5.22 -15.58
C HIS A 130 -20.30 5.76 -14.22
N CYS A 131 -20.10 4.87 -13.22
CA CYS A 131 -19.57 5.24 -11.91
C CYS A 131 -18.13 4.73 -11.76
N LEU A 132 -17.29 5.49 -11.06
CA LEU A 132 -15.93 5.11 -10.70
C LEU A 132 -15.68 5.46 -9.23
N LEU A 133 -15.45 4.43 -8.41
CA LEU A 133 -15.26 4.54 -6.96
C LEU A 133 -13.88 4.02 -6.56
N ASP A 134 -13.34 4.49 -5.43
CA ASP A 134 -12.09 4.02 -4.83
C ASP A 134 -12.41 3.20 -3.58
N ALA A 135 -11.81 2.01 -3.48
CA ALA A 135 -12.20 0.99 -2.52
C ALA A 135 -11.04 0.07 -2.09
N GLU A 136 -11.22 -0.61 -0.96
CA GLU A 136 -10.30 -1.64 -0.46
C GLU A 136 -11.05 -2.96 -0.25
N LEU A 137 -10.54 -4.04 -0.82
CA LEU A 137 -11.09 -5.39 -0.61
C LEU A 137 -10.36 -6.04 0.55
N VAL A 138 -11.09 -6.47 1.58
CA VAL A 138 -10.56 -7.06 2.82
C VAL A 138 -11.22 -8.41 3.12
N LEU A 139 -10.58 -9.22 3.96
CA LEU A 139 -11.13 -10.46 4.52
C LEU A 139 -11.49 -10.29 5.99
N ASP A 140 -12.76 -10.04 6.27
CA ASP A 140 -13.30 -9.98 7.63
C ASP A 140 -13.35 -11.39 8.24
N LEU A 141 -12.72 -11.59 9.40
CA LEU A 141 -12.90 -12.76 10.24
C LEU A 141 -14.15 -12.62 11.13
N ASP A 142 -15.14 -13.49 10.93
CA ASP A 142 -16.23 -13.62 11.88
C ASP A 142 -15.76 -14.38 13.14
N LYS A 143 -15.53 -13.62 14.22
CA LYS A 143 -15.11 -14.12 15.54
C LYS A 143 -16.07 -15.17 16.13
N LYS A 144 -17.31 -15.30 15.66
CA LYS A 144 -18.28 -16.31 16.13
C LYS A 144 -18.17 -17.65 15.39
N THR A 145 -17.92 -17.62 14.08
CA THR A 145 -17.90 -18.84 13.24
C THR A 145 -16.49 -19.26 12.83
N GLY A 146 -15.47 -18.43 13.06
CA GLY A 146 -14.09 -18.65 12.61
C GLY A 146 -13.90 -18.53 11.10
N LYS A 147 -14.90 -18.04 10.35
CA LYS A 147 -14.86 -17.96 8.89
C LYS A 147 -14.48 -16.57 8.41
N HIS A 148 -13.62 -16.53 7.39
CA HIS A 148 -13.35 -15.32 6.62
C HIS A 148 -14.46 -15.06 5.59
N HIS A 149 -14.76 -13.80 5.35
CA HIS A 149 -15.65 -13.35 4.28
C HIS A 149 -15.12 -12.07 3.62
N LEU A 150 -15.32 -11.95 2.31
CA LEU A 150 -14.91 -10.78 1.54
C LEU A 150 -15.82 -9.59 1.86
N VAL A 151 -15.18 -8.44 2.07
CA VAL A 151 -15.84 -7.14 2.25
C VAL A 151 -15.15 -6.10 1.37
N LEU A 152 -15.94 -5.34 0.63
CA LEU A 152 -15.49 -4.19 -0.17
C LEU A 152 -15.78 -2.90 0.60
N LEU A 153 -14.73 -2.22 1.05
CA LEU A 153 -14.77 -0.96 1.78
C LEU A 153 -14.64 0.21 0.80
N LEU A 154 -15.77 0.85 0.46
CA LEU A 154 -15.78 2.05 -0.38
C LEU A 154 -15.34 3.28 0.44
N PHE A 155 -14.43 4.11 -0.09
CA PHE A 155 -13.94 5.29 0.64
C PHE A 155 -13.89 6.60 -0.16
N ASP A 156 -13.89 6.59 -1.50
CA ASP A 156 -14.07 7.81 -2.31
C ASP A 156 -14.92 7.54 -3.56
N CYS A 157 -15.51 8.59 -4.14
CA CYS A 157 -16.34 8.54 -5.33
C CYS A 157 -15.83 9.58 -6.35
N ILE A 158 -15.13 9.08 -7.37
CA ILE A 158 -14.49 9.88 -8.41
C ILE A 158 -15.54 10.30 -9.44
N VAL A 159 -16.43 9.39 -9.83
CA VAL A 159 -17.48 9.60 -10.84
C VAL A 159 -18.76 8.91 -10.41
N LEU A 160 -19.91 9.58 -10.58
CA LEU A 160 -21.25 9.04 -10.27
C LEU A 160 -22.21 9.35 -11.41
N ASP A 161 -22.84 8.33 -12.00
CA ASP A 161 -23.79 8.45 -13.12
C ASP A 161 -23.27 9.34 -14.27
N GLY A 162 -21.99 9.17 -14.63
CA GLY A 162 -21.30 9.94 -15.67
C GLY A 162 -20.86 11.35 -15.26
N VAL A 163 -21.19 11.82 -14.05
CA VAL A 163 -20.74 13.11 -13.53
C VAL A 163 -19.40 12.96 -12.83
N ASN A 164 -18.35 13.57 -13.39
CA ASN A 164 -17.03 13.63 -12.76
C ASN A 164 -17.07 14.53 -11.51
N LEU A 165 -16.69 13.95 -10.36
CA LEU A 165 -16.64 14.60 -9.05
C LEU A 165 -15.21 14.90 -8.59
N ALA A 166 -14.18 14.54 -9.36
CA ALA A 166 -12.78 14.70 -8.97
C ALA A 166 -12.43 16.16 -8.59
N SER A 167 -13.00 17.16 -9.26
CA SER A 167 -12.80 18.57 -8.94
C SER A 167 -13.48 19.06 -7.66
N ARG A 168 -14.30 18.22 -7.00
CA ARG A 168 -15.05 18.56 -5.78
C ARG A 168 -14.29 18.14 -4.52
N PRO A 169 -14.41 18.87 -3.39
CA PRO A 169 -13.83 18.49 -2.11
C PRO A 169 -14.25 17.08 -1.64
N LEU A 170 -13.38 16.40 -0.87
CA LEU A 170 -13.62 15.04 -0.35
C LEU A 170 -15.00 14.92 0.31
N LEU A 171 -15.39 15.86 1.17
CA LEU A 171 -16.69 15.83 1.86
C LEU A 171 -17.88 15.75 0.88
N LYS A 172 -17.78 16.37 -0.31
CA LYS A 172 -18.82 16.29 -1.34
C LYS A 172 -18.77 14.93 -2.06
N ARG A 173 -17.58 14.41 -2.39
CA ARG A 173 -17.41 13.09 -3.02
C ARG A 173 -17.90 11.95 -2.11
N TYR A 174 -17.44 11.94 -0.86
CA TYR A 174 -17.86 11.01 0.18
C TYR A 174 -19.36 11.13 0.52
N GLY A 175 -19.91 12.35 0.56
CA GLY A 175 -21.36 12.55 0.72
C GLY A 175 -22.18 11.97 -0.45
N ARG A 176 -21.70 12.14 -1.69
CA ARG A 176 -22.31 11.52 -2.89
C ARG A 176 -22.25 9.98 -2.82
N LEU A 177 -21.10 9.43 -2.42
CA LEU A 177 -20.90 7.99 -2.19
C LEU A 177 -21.93 7.43 -1.20
N GLN A 178 -22.03 8.03 -0.01
CA GLN A 178 -22.94 7.57 1.03
C GLN A 178 -24.41 7.67 0.62
N GLN A 179 -24.85 8.85 0.16
CA GLN A 179 -26.27 9.16 0.00
C GLN A 179 -26.87 8.62 -1.30
N PHE A 180 -26.11 8.64 -2.40
CA PHE A 180 -26.66 8.36 -3.73
C PHE A 180 -26.17 7.06 -4.37
N PHE A 181 -25.11 6.44 -3.83
CA PHE A 181 -24.64 5.12 -4.30
C PHE A 181 -24.88 4.03 -3.25
N TYR A 182 -24.37 4.23 -2.03
CA TYR A 182 -24.44 3.20 -0.98
C TYR A 182 -25.84 3.06 -0.35
N ALA A 183 -26.51 4.16 0.00
CA ALA A 183 -27.83 4.08 0.62
C ALA A 183 -28.91 3.41 -0.27
N PRO A 184 -28.97 3.62 -1.60
CA PRO A 184 -29.83 2.83 -2.49
C PRO A 184 -29.51 1.33 -2.49
N TYR A 185 -28.22 0.96 -2.59
CA TYR A 185 -27.77 -0.43 -2.50
C TYR A 185 -28.19 -1.08 -1.16
N GLN A 186 -27.96 -0.40 -0.04
CA GLN A 186 -28.34 -0.89 1.28
C GLN A 186 -29.87 -1.07 1.41
N LYS A 187 -30.67 -0.12 0.87
CA LYS A 187 -32.13 -0.23 0.83
C LYS A 187 -32.60 -1.44 0.00
N GLN A 188 -31.98 -1.69 -1.16
CA GLN A 188 -32.32 -2.85 -1.98
C GLN A 188 -31.94 -4.17 -1.28
N CYS A 189 -30.75 -4.24 -0.68
CA CYS A 189 -30.35 -5.38 0.16
C CYS A 189 -31.28 -5.60 1.36
N ALA A 190 -31.87 -4.56 1.94
CA ALA A 190 -32.86 -4.70 3.01
C ALA A 190 -34.23 -5.18 2.48
N LYS A 191 -34.66 -4.70 1.30
CA LYS A 191 -35.94 -5.01 0.66
C LYS A 191 -35.98 -6.41 0.02
N ASP A 192 -34.86 -6.86 -0.56
CA ASP A 192 -34.75 -8.06 -1.37
C ASP A 192 -33.61 -8.95 -0.85
N GLU A 193 -33.99 -10.05 -0.21
CA GLU A 193 -33.07 -11.05 0.33
C GLU A 193 -32.37 -11.87 -0.75
N GLU A 194 -33.02 -12.12 -1.89
CA GLU A 194 -32.39 -12.86 -2.99
C GLU A 194 -31.34 -12.00 -3.68
N PHE A 195 -31.61 -10.71 -3.87
CA PHE A 195 -30.60 -9.73 -4.31
C PHE A 195 -29.41 -9.72 -3.36
N ARG A 196 -29.64 -9.63 -2.04
CA ARG A 196 -28.59 -9.64 -1.01
C ARG A 196 -27.76 -10.93 -1.04
N ARG A 197 -28.40 -12.10 -1.17
CA ARG A 197 -27.75 -13.42 -1.18
C ARG A 197 -26.93 -13.67 -2.46
N ARG A 198 -27.27 -13.02 -3.57
CA ARG A 198 -26.54 -13.09 -4.84
C ARG A 198 -25.25 -12.25 -4.87
N GLN A 199 -25.07 -11.32 -3.94
CA GLN A 199 -23.87 -10.47 -3.89
C GLN A 199 -22.62 -11.33 -3.59
N PRO A 200 -21.53 -11.18 -4.36
CA PRO A 200 -20.32 -12.01 -4.19
C PRO A 200 -19.52 -11.69 -2.92
N PHE A 201 -19.73 -10.49 -2.35
CA PHE A 201 -19.09 -10.02 -1.14
C PHE A 201 -19.97 -8.97 -0.45
N GLN A 202 -19.72 -8.69 0.84
CA GLN A 202 -20.39 -7.58 1.51
C GLN A 202 -19.81 -6.24 1.04
N ILE A 203 -20.60 -5.18 1.09
CA ILE A 203 -20.15 -3.82 0.73
C ILE A 203 -20.46 -2.91 1.90
N GLN A 204 -19.48 -2.08 2.28
CA GLN A 204 -19.59 -1.11 3.36
C GLN A 204 -18.93 0.21 2.93
N VAL A 205 -19.32 1.32 3.53
CA VAL A 205 -18.58 2.59 3.38
C VAL A 205 -17.67 2.76 4.59
N LYS A 206 -16.39 3.03 4.33
CA LYS A 206 -15.34 3.16 5.33
C LYS A 206 -15.59 4.40 6.20
N LYS A 207 -15.77 4.22 7.51
CA LYS A 207 -15.98 5.32 8.46
C LYS A 207 -14.74 6.21 8.51
N MET A 208 -14.95 7.51 8.33
CA MET A 208 -13.92 8.55 8.46
C MET A 208 -14.27 9.48 9.61
N GLU A 209 -13.25 9.93 10.33
CA GLU A 209 -13.31 10.97 11.36
C GLU A 209 -12.59 12.24 10.89
N LEU A 210 -12.75 13.34 11.62
CA LEU A 210 -11.89 14.51 11.48
C LEU A 210 -10.49 14.18 12.02
N SER A 211 -9.43 14.81 11.51
CA SER A 211 -8.03 14.46 11.87
C SER A 211 -7.72 14.49 13.38
N TYR A 212 -8.39 15.35 14.15
CA TYR A 212 -8.28 15.38 15.62
C TYR A 212 -9.12 14.32 16.35
N GLY A 213 -9.80 13.44 15.62
CA GLY A 213 -10.45 12.22 16.11
C GLY A 213 -9.53 11.01 16.08
N VAL A 214 -8.22 11.18 15.84
CA VAL A 214 -7.24 10.10 15.72
C VAL A 214 -7.26 9.12 16.90
N VAL A 215 -7.44 9.59 18.14
CA VAL A 215 -7.57 8.73 19.33
C VAL A 215 -8.83 7.85 19.27
N ASP A 216 -9.92 8.33 18.68
CA ASP A 216 -11.15 7.55 18.51
C ASP A 216 -10.94 6.44 17.47
N VAL A 217 -10.23 6.74 16.37
CA VAL A 217 -9.86 5.71 15.38
C VAL A 217 -8.96 4.64 16.01
N LEU A 218 -7.88 5.06 16.69
CA LEU A 218 -6.92 4.15 17.32
C LEU A 218 -7.55 3.28 18.42
N ARG A 219 -8.37 3.87 19.30
CA ARG A 219 -8.86 3.18 20.52
C ARG A 219 -10.24 2.58 20.41
N ASN A 220 -11.10 3.07 19.50
CA ASN A 220 -12.49 2.64 19.37
C ASN A 220 -12.81 2.02 17.99
N HIS A 221 -12.13 2.39 16.90
CA HIS A 221 -12.36 1.76 15.60
C HIS A 221 -11.49 0.53 15.38
N ILE A 222 -10.16 0.68 15.44
CA ILE A 222 -9.21 -0.40 15.12
C ILE A 222 -9.46 -1.69 15.94
N PRO A 223 -9.69 -1.64 17.27
CA PRO A 223 -9.95 -2.86 18.06
C PRO A 223 -11.24 -3.61 17.71
N ASN A 224 -12.18 -2.91 17.05
CA ASN A 224 -13.48 -3.44 16.63
C ASN A 224 -13.48 -3.92 15.16
N LEU A 225 -12.38 -3.75 14.42
CA LEU A 225 -12.23 -4.31 13.09
C LEU A 225 -12.23 -5.85 13.12
N LYS A 226 -12.55 -6.43 11.97
CA LYS A 226 -12.53 -7.88 11.72
C LYS A 226 -11.45 -8.29 10.71
N HIS A 227 -10.83 -7.32 10.05
CA HIS A 227 -9.70 -7.47 9.13
C HIS A 227 -8.43 -6.88 9.77
N GLY A 228 -7.28 -7.14 9.14
CA GLY A 228 -6.00 -6.54 9.53
C GLY A 228 -5.98 -5.02 9.29
N ASN A 229 -5.20 -4.32 10.10
CA ASN A 229 -4.91 -2.90 9.98
C ASN A 229 -3.39 -2.71 10.09
N ASP A 230 -2.84 -1.78 9.33
CA ASP A 230 -1.39 -1.49 9.28
C ASP A 230 -1.11 0.02 9.36
N GLY A 231 -1.92 0.74 10.15
CA GLY A 231 -1.78 2.18 10.43
C GLY A 231 -3.04 3.01 10.12
N LEU A 232 -2.84 4.23 9.60
CA LEU A 232 -3.88 5.23 9.36
C LEU A 232 -3.72 5.89 7.98
N ILE A 233 -4.83 6.33 7.39
CA ILE A 233 -4.86 7.20 6.21
C ILE A 233 -5.43 8.56 6.61
N PHE A 234 -4.69 9.62 6.31
CA PHE A 234 -5.16 11.00 6.39
C PHE A 234 -5.39 11.55 4.99
N THR A 235 -6.58 12.08 4.72
CA THR A 235 -6.96 12.64 3.41
C THR A 235 -7.39 14.10 3.59
N CYS A 236 -6.85 15.02 2.79
CA CYS A 236 -7.27 16.41 2.82
C CYS A 236 -8.78 16.55 2.50
N ALA A 237 -9.50 17.31 3.33
CA ALA A 237 -10.95 17.46 3.24
C ALA A 237 -11.40 18.35 2.08
N ASN A 238 -10.56 19.35 1.75
CA ASN A 238 -10.90 20.45 0.86
C ASN A 238 -10.38 20.26 -0.58
N ASP A 239 -9.36 19.43 -0.77
CA ASP A 239 -8.68 19.29 -2.06
C ASP A 239 -9.44 18.39 -3.07
N PRO A 240 -9.27 18.65 -4.38
CA PRO A 240 -9.76 17.77 -5.44
C PRO A 240 -9.04 16.41 -5.41
N TYR A 241 -9.64 15.40 -6.03
CA TYR A 241 -9.04 14.09 -6.21
C TYR A 241 -7.89 14.17 -7.24
N VAL A 242 -6.67 13.80 -6.82
CA VAL A 242 -5.48 13.83 -7.69
C VAL A 242 -5.23 12.44 -8.27
N PHE A 243 -5.23 12.32 -9.61
CA PHE A 243 -4.86 11.08 -10.29
C PHE A 243 -3.34 10.84 -10.19
N GLY A 244 -2.92 9.67 -9.72
CA GLY A 244 -1.51 9.36 -9.46
C GLY A 244 -1.05 9.82 -8.07
N THR A 245 0.21 10.20 -7.88
CA THR A 245 0.75 10.53 -6.54
C THR A 245 0.15 11.80 -5.97
N ASP A 246 -0.50 11.68 -4.81
CA ASP A 246 -1.07 12.80 -4.08
C ASP A 246 -0.27 13.09 -2.79
N LYS A 247 0.24 14.32 -2.67
CA LYS A 247 0.97 14.80 -1.49
C LYS A 247 0.04 15.14 -0.32
N LYS A 248 -1.27 15.15 -0.54
CA LYS A 248 -2.35 15.50 0.41
C LYS A 248 -3.13 14.28 0.89
N ILE A 249 -2.70 13.07 0.50
CA ILE A 249 -3.11 11.81 1.12
C ILE A 249 -1.87 11.22 1.79
N LEU A 250 -1.90 11.12 3.11
CA LEU A 250 -0.78 10.73 3.94
C LEU A 250 -1.07 9.36 4.56
N LYS A 251 -0.21 8.37 4.33
CA LYS A 251 -0.26 7.07 5.02
C LYS A 251 0.66 7.12 6.23
N TRP A 252 0.07 7.05 7.42
CA TRP A 252 0.82 6.87 8.65
C TRP A 252 0.91 5.37 8.97
N LYS A 253 2.08 4.96 9.44
CA LYS A 253 2.36 3.64 10.02
C LYS A 253 3.16 3.86 11.30
N PRO A 254 2.96 3.06 12.36
CA PRO A 254 3.90 3.01 13.45
C PRO A 254 5.32 2.76 12.91
N PRO A 255 6.36 3.52 13.33
CA PRO A 255 7.75 3.25 12.97
C PRO A 255 8.16 1.80 13.25
N SER A 256 7.66 1.24 14.36
CA SER A 256 7.84 -0.15 14.79
C SER A 256 7.19 -1.21 13.90
N GLU A 257 6.26 -0.85 13.02
CA GLU A 257 5.70 -1.78 12.01
C GLU A 257 6.52 -1.81 10.71
N ASN A 258 7.45 -0.87 10.51
CA ASN A 258 8.32 -0.89 9.34
C ASN A 258 9.38 -1.97 9.50
N SER A 259 9.21 -3.05 8.74
CA SER A 259 10.14 -4.18 8.72
C SER A 259 11.17 -4.09 7.58
N ILE A 260 12.35 -4.63 7.81
CA ILE A 260 13.38 -4.83 6.80
C ILE A 260 13.74 -6.32 6.77
N ASP A 261 13.87 -6.90 5.57
CA ASP A 261 14.36 -8.26 5.43
C ASP A 261 15.89 -8.27 5.33
N PHE A 262 16.57 -9.00 6.21
CA PHE A 262 18.03 -9.17 6.25
C PHE A 262 18.41 -10.65 6.10
N ARG A 263 19.65 -10.94 5.71
CA ARG A 263 20.22 -12.27 6.01
C ARG A 263 20.72 -12.26 7.45
N VAL A 264 20.38 -13.28 8.25
CA VAL A 264 20.95 -13.47 9.58
C VAL A 264 22.12 -14.44 9.53
N ARG A 265 23.22 -14.12 10.22
CA ARG A 265 24.32 -15.05 10.50
C ARG A 265 24.52 -15.19 12.00
N LEU A 266 24.66 -16.41 12.48
CA LEU A 266 24.90 -16.70 13.89
C LEU A 266 26.40 -16.59 14.20
N ARG A 267 26.71 -16.01 15.36
CA ARG A 267 28.06 -15.88 15.90
C ARG A 267 28.05 -16.40 17.33
N PHE A 268 28.36 -17.68 17.49
CA PHE A 268 28.46 -18.32 18.80
C PHE A 268 29.68 -17.80 19.57
N PRO A 269 29.58 -17.60 20.90
CA PRO A 269 30.73 -17.28 21.74
C PRO A 269 31.71 -18.47 21.80
N PRO A 270 32.98 -18.25 22.18
CA PRO A 270 33.94 -19.33 22.35
C PRO A 270 33.63 -20.21 23.57
N ASP A 271 33.88 -21.51 23.44
CA ASP A 271 33.88 -22.49 24.54
C ASP A 271 35.24 -22.42 25.25
N LEU A 272 35.34 -21.57 26.28
CA LEU A 272 36.57 -21.35 27.04
C LEU A 272 36.93 -22.52 27.98
N ASP A 273 36.01 -23.47 28.21
CA ASP A 273 36.26 -24.67 29.01
C ASP A 273 36.95 -25.75 28.16
N ILE A 274 36.63 -25.81 26.85
CA ILE A 274 37.30 -26.69 25.87
C ILE A 274 38.58 -26.05 25.31
N ASP A 275 38.54 -24.76 24.97
CA ASP A 275 39.62 -24.04 24.32
C ASP A 275 39.84 -22.64 24.93
N PRO A 276 40.83 -22.50 25.84
CA PRO A 276 41.20 -21.20 26.41
C PRO A 276 41.73 -20.17 25.40
N GLU A 277 42.12 -20.56 24.19
CA GLU A 277 42.50 -19.62 23.11
C GLU A 277 41.26 -19.05 22.38
N GLY A 278 40.08 -19.62 22.62
CA GLY A 278 38.79 -19.11 22.16
C GLY A 278 38.52 -19.28 20.67
N THR A 279 39.07 -20.33 20.05
CA THR A 279 38.88 -20.65 18.63
C THR A 279 37.70 -21.60 18.38
N VAL A 280 37.35 -22.43 19.36
CA VAL A 280 36.21 -23.36 19.30
C VAL A 280 34.91 -22.65 19.75
N PRO A 281 33.85 -22.61 18.94
CA PRO A 281 32.56 -22.02 19.34
C PRO A 281 31.73 -22.95 20.24
N ASP A 282 31.12 -22.40 21.30
CA ASP A 282 30.08 -23.10 22.07
C ASP A 282 28.72 -23.00 21.35
N TYR A 283 28.31 -24.09 20.71
CA TYR A 283 27.00 -24.22 20.06
C TYR A 283 25.82 -24.39 21.03
N ARG A 284 26.05 -24.51 22.35
CA ARG A 284 24.99 -24.57 23.37
C ARG A 284 24.60 -23.19 23.88
N ALA A 285 25.58 -22.29 23.99
CA ALA A 285 25.36 -20.89 24.31
C ALA A 285 24.47 -20.18 23.26
N LYS A 286 23.88 -19.07 23.69
CA LYS A 286 23.13 -18.18 22.82
C LYS A 286 24.09 -17.41 21.90
N PRO A 287 23.91 -17.45 20.57
CA PRO A 287 24.76 -16.72 19.64
C PRO A 287 24.43 -15.22 19.65
N PHE A 288 25.37 -14.40 19.16
CA PHE A 288 25.06 -13.07 18.66
C PHE A 288 24.44 -13.20 17.26
N PHE A 289 23.34 -12.49 17.01
CA PHE A 289 22.61 -12.54 15.74
C PHE A 289 23.05 -11.37 14.86
N LEU A 290 23.88 -11.65 13.86
CA LEU A 290 24.44 -10.66 12.94
C LEU A 290 23.48 -10.46 11.76
N LEU A 291 23.06 -9.24 11.49
CA LEU A 291 22.23 -8.88 10.33
C LEU A 291 23.09 -8.38 9.18
N GLU A 292 22.76 -8.84 7.97
CA GLU A 292 23.44 -8.45 6.74
C GLU A 292 22.46 -7.92 5.70
N GLN A 293 22.83 -6.79 5.10
CA GLN A 293 22.10 -6.18 3.98
C GLN A 293 22.61 -6.74 2.65
N HIS A 294 21.72 -6.86 1.67
CA HIS A 294 22.07 -7.35 0.34
C HIS A 294 22.64 -6.20 -0.53
N MET A 295 23.84 -6.41 -1.09
CA MET A 295 24.58 -5.43 -1.89
C MET A 295 24.47 -5.65 -3.41
N GLY A 296 23.87 -6.77 -3.83
CA GLY A 296 23.60 -7.09 -5.22
C GLY A 296 24.83 -7.05 -6.13
N SER A 297 24.62 -6.63 -7.38
CA SER A 297 25.70 -6.42 -8.34
C SER A 297 26.66 -5.29 -7.96
N ASP A 298 26.20 -4.32 -7.16
CA ASP A 298 26.98 -3.13 -6.81
C ASP A 298 28.14 -3.49 -5.87
N GLY A 299 27.90 -4.39 -4.91
CA GLY A 299 28.94 -4.96 -4.05
C GLY A 299 30.05 -5.62 -4.88
N ARG A 300 29.68 -6.61 -5.71
CA ARG A 300 30.64 -7.34 -6.57
C ARG A 300 31.36 -6.42 -7.57
N ARG A 301 30.70 -5.40 -8.13
CA ARG A 301 31.29 -4.45 -9.08
C ARG A 301 32.35 -3.55 -8.44
N ASN A 302 32.23 -3.27 -7.15
CA ASN A 302 33.21 -2.52 -6.37
C ASN A 302 34.26 -3.43 -5.69
N GLY A 303 34.30 -4.72 -6.00
CA GLY A 303 35.22 -5.70 -5.40
C GLY A 303 34.85 -6.12 -3.97
N GLY A 304 33.64 -5.78 -3.50
CA GLY A 304 33.10 -6.18 -2.20
C GLY A 304 32.25 -7.45 -2.27
N GLU A 305 31.76 -7.87 -1.10
CA GLU A 305 30.87 -9.02 -0.97
C GLU A 305 29.44 -8.72 -1.45
N GLU A 306 28.68 -9.78 -1.73
CA GLU A 306 27.26 -9.69 -2.11
C GLU A 306 26.35 -9.31 -0.93
N TYR A 307 26.83 -9.49 0.30
CA TYR A 307 26.19 -9.11 1.54
C TYR A 307 27.20 -8.38 2.42
N GLU A 308 26.74 -7.37 3.16
CA GLU A 308 27.58 -6.57 4.06
C GLU A 308 26.97 -6.59 5.47
N PHE A 309 27.82 -6.59 6.51
CA PHE A 309 27.38 -6.36 7.88
C PHE A 309 26.56 -5.07 7.96
N PHE A 310 25.36 -5.18 8.53
CA PHE A 310 24.47 -4.06 8.71
C PHE A 310 24.37 -3.66 10.19
N ASP A 311 23.92 -4.58 11.05
CA ASP A 311 23.80 -4.36 12.50
C ASP A 311 23.66 -5.71 13.24
N TRP A 312 23.38 -5.66 14.54
CA TRP A 312 23.01 -6.80 15.38
C TRP A 312 21.51 -6.83 15.65
N MET A 313 20.93 -8.03 15.68
CA MET A 313 19.58 -8.31 16.14
C MET A 313 19.60 -8.76 17.60
N GLU A 314 18.64 -8.28 18.38
CA GLU A 314 18.30 -8.84 19.67
C GLU A 314 17.17 -9.88 19.52
N MET A 315 17.33 -10.96 20.25
CA MET A 315 16.34 -12.02 20.48
C MET A 315 16.31 -12.21 21.99
N GLU A 316 15.15 -12.43 22.61
CA GLU A 316 15.10 -12.66 24.07
C GLU A 316 15.57 -14.10 24.42
N ASP A 317 15.87 -14.40 25.68
CA ASP A 317 16.38 -15.73 26.06
C ASP A 317 15.32 -16.82 25.86
N GLU A 318 14.08 -16.57 26.30
CA GLU A 318 12.96 -17.48 26.12
C GLU A 318 12.58 -17.68 24.63
N GLU A 319 12.74 -16.64 23.81
CA GLU A 319 12.52 -16.71 22.36
C GLU A 319 13.55 -17.62 21.68
N TRP A 320 14.82 -17.55 22.10
CA TRP A 320 15.88 -18.44 21.62
C TRP A 320 15.68 -19.89 22.09
N GLU A 321 15.26 -20.12 23.34
CA GLU A 321 14.94 -21.47 23.85
C GLU A 321 13.69 -22.08 23.19
N GLU A 322 12.73 -21.27 22.77
CA GLU A 322 11.60 -21.71 21.94
C GLU A 322 12.08 -22.04 20.52
N PHE A 323 12.92 -21.20 19.91
CA PHE A 323 13.45 -21.44 18.58
C PHE A 323 14.30 -22.74 18.52
N LYS A 324 15.14 -23.00 19.55
CA LYS A 324 15.87 -24.28 19.65
C LYS A 324 14.94 -25.50 19.73
N ARG A 325 13.72 -25.35 20.27
CA ARG A 325 12.74 -26.44 20.37
C ARG A 325 12.00 -26.72 19.05
N THR A 326 11.97 -25.80 18.09
CA THR A 326 11.40 -26.08 16.76
C THR A 326 12.30 -26.97 15.92
N GLY A 327 13.62 -26.92 16.16
CA GLY A 327 14.63 -27.59 15.34
C GLY A 327 14.85 -26.93 13.97
N GLU A 328 14.29 -25.73 13.73
CA GLU A 328 14.53 -24.99 12.50
C GLU A 328 15.97 -24.42 12.45
N GLN A 329 16.59 -24.41 11.27
CA GLN A 329 17.87 -23.75 11.06
C GLN A 329 17.67 -22.26 10.84
N LEU A 330 18.18 -21.40 11.74
CA LEU A 330 18.13 -19.94 11.57
C LEU A 330 19.31 -19.39 10.74
N ASP A 331 20.48 -20.02 10.80
CA ASP A 331 21.71 -19.50 10.19
C ASP A 331 21.64 -19.45 8.65
N ASP A 332 22.18 -18.37 8.08
CA ASP A 332 22.12 -17.99 6.65
C ASP A 332 20.70 -17.81 6.05
N ARG A 333 19.64 -17.79 6.87
CA ARG A 333 18.25 -17.52 6.39
C ARG A 333 17.98 -16.03 6.17
N ILE A 334 17.00 -15.73 5.33
CA ILE A 334 16.40 -14.39 5.26
C ILE A 334 15.35 -14.25 6.37
N VAL A 335 15.47 -13.22 7.19
CA VAL A 335 14.57 -12.90 8.30
C VAL A 335 13.99 -11.51 8.14
N GLU A 336 12.72 -11.36 8.49
CA GLU A 336 12.06 -10.06 8.63
C GLU A 336 12.34 -9.55 10.04
N CYS A 337 12.94 -8.36 10.15
CA CYS A 337 13.22 -7.69 11.42
C CYS A 337 12.46 -6.37 11.49
N VAL A 338 12.09 -5.93 12.69
CA VAL A 338 11.50 -4.61 12.97
C VAL A 338 12.38 -3.82 13.93
N TRP A 339 12.31 -2.49 13.84
CA TRP A 339 13.00 -1.59 14.77
C TRP A 339 12.09 -1.29 15.97
N GLU A 340 12.42 -1.86 17.13
CA GLU A 340 11.66 -1.66 18.37
C GLU A 340 12.24 -0.45 19.13
N THR A 341 11.47 0.64 19.16
CA THR A 341 11.75 1.89 19.91
C THR A 341 11.05 1.93 21.26
N THR A 342 10.02 1.12 21.45
CA THR A 342 9.07 1.21 22.55
C THR A 342 9.26 0.13 23.61
N TYR A 343 8.96 0.51 24.84
CA TYR A 343 8.91 -0.39 26.00
C TYR A 343 7.93 -1.53 25.76
N PRO A 344 8.20 -2.75 26.25
CA PRO A 344 7.14 -3.73 26.46
C PRO A 344 6.11 -3.10 27.40
N SER A 345 4.90 -2.83 26.90
CA SER A 345 3.76 -2.67 27.78
C SER A 345 3.41 -4.05 28.32
N ASP A 346 3.46 -4.24 29.63
CA ASP A 346 3.00 -5.48 30.26
C ASP A 346 1.60 -5.83 29.76
N SER A 347 1.49 -6.91 28.98
CA SER A 347 0.29 -7.27 28.22
C SER A 347 -0.81 -7.89 29.09
N HIS A 348 -0.90 -7.47 30.36
CA HIS A 348 -1.79 -8.01 31.39
C HIS A 348 -2.33 -6.97 32.40
N THR A 349 -2.73 -5.78 31.95
CA THR A 349 -3.77 -5.00 32.69
C THR A 349 -4.93 -4.63 31.79
N ASN A 350 -5.93 -5.52 31.72
CA ASN A 350 -7.27 -5.15 31.25
C ASN A 350 -7.79 -3.97 32.06
N GLY A 351 -8.49 -3.05 31.39
CA GLY A 351 -9.05 -1.85 32.00
C GLY A 351 -10.18 -2.14 32.99
N HIS A 352 -9.83 -2.44 34.24
CA HIS A 352 -10.70 -2.23 35.39
C HIS A 352 -10.12 -1.12 36.27
N GLN A 353 -10.63 0.10 36.09
CA GLN A 353 -10.54 1.12 37.14
C GLN A 353 -11.37 0.67 38.34
N GLN A 354 -10.73 0.01 39.32
CA GLN A 354 -11.24 0.05 40.68
C GLN A 354 -10.69 1.29 41.37
N GLN A 355 -11.59 2.21 41.71
CA GLN A 355 -11.30 3.24 42.70
C GLN A 355 -11.14 2.56 44.06
N GLN A 356 -9.93 2.57 44.62
CA GLN A 356 -9.74 2.40 46.07
C GLN A 356 -8.79 3.48 46.60
N ASN A 357 -9.16 4.05 47.73
CA ASN A 357 -8.40 5.06 48.44
C ASN A 357 -7.17 4.45 49.11
N GLY A 358 -6.05 5.17 49.11
CA GLY A 358 -4.86 4.77 49.88
C GLY A 358 -3.61 5.55 49.47
N GLY A 359 -3.34 6.66 50.15
CA GLY A 359 -2.12 7.43 49.93
C GLY A 359 -0.89 6.74 50.55
N GLY A 360 0.06 6.35 49.71
CA GLY A 360 1.42 5.97 50.09
C GLY A 360 2.40 6.36 48.99
N PRO A 361 3.64 6.78 49.31
CA PRO A 361 4.60 7.12 48.28
C PRO A 361 4.98 5.87 47.46
N PRO A 362 5.08 5.97 46.12
CA PRO A 362 5.46 4.82 45.30
C PRO A 362 6.89 4.37 45.66
N SER A 363 7.06 3.08 45.93
CA SER A 363 8.39 2.54 46.23
C SER A 363 9.31 2.63 45.01
N ALA A 364 10.59 2.94 45.22
CA ALA A 364 11.59 3.08 44.15
C ALA A 364 12.00 1.74 43.48
N ALA A 365 11.28 0.64 43.72
CA ALA A 365 11.65 -0.72 43.30
C ALA A 365 11.00 -1.19 41.98
N THR A 366 10.41 -0.29 41.20
CA THR A 366 9.93 -0.60 39.83
C THR A 366 10.39 0.45 38.84
N GLU A 367 11.70 0.71 38.84
CA GLU A 367 12.36 1.29 37.67
C GLU A 367 12.17 0.35 36.49
N ARG A 368 11.23 0.70 35.61
CA ARG A 368 10.93 -0.01 34.37
C ARG A 368 12.24 -0.18 33.60
N ARG A 369 12.71 -1.42 33.46
CA ARG A 369 13.94 -1.73 32.69
C ARG A 369 13.72 -1.26 31.26
N ARG A 370 14.43 -0.20 30.88
CA ARG A 370 14.35 0.41 29.55
C ARG A 370 15.29 -0.37 28.65
N HIS A 371 14.75 -1.10 27.68
CA HIS A 371 15.57 -1.67 26.61
C HIS A 371 15.96 -0.54 25.63
N PRO A 372 17.21 -0.49 25.17
CA PRO A 372 17.62 0.47 24.15
C PRO A 372 16.96 0.14 22.79
N PRO A 373 16.83 1.12 21.87
CA PRO A 373 16.32 0.88 20.52
C PRO A 373 17.11 -0.20 19.78
N ARG A 374 16.41 -1.17 19.19
CA ARG A 374 16.99 -2.45 18.74
C ARG A 374 16.27 -3.07 17.55
N TRP A 375 16.98 -3.92 16.80
CA TRP A 375 16.35 -4.82 15.83
C TRP A 375 15.81 -6.06 16.53
N LYS A 376 14.54 -6.36 16.28
CA LYS A 376 13.86 -7.55 16.80
C LYS A 376 13.48 -8.49 15.67
N PHE A 377 13.61 -9.79 15.92
CA PHE A 377 13.08 -10.82 15.02
C PHE A 377 11.56 -10.69 14.88
N LYS A 378 11.04 -10.89 13.65
CA LYS A 378 9.59 -10.95 13.39
C LYS A 378 9.18 -12.29 12.79
N ARG A 379 9.90 -12.78 11.77
CA ARG A 379 9.69 -14.11 11.15
C ARG A 379 10.79 -14.46 10.15
N ILE A 380 10.78 -15.71 9.68
CA ILE A 380 11.58 -16.15 8.52
C ILE A 380 10.87 -15.79 7.20
N ARG A 381 11.66 -15.60 6.14
CA ARG A 381 11.24 -15.22 4.77
C ARG A 381 11.64 -16.26 3.74
N ASP A 382 11.11 -17.47 3.86
CA ASP A 382 11.37 -18.54 2.87
C ASP A 382 10.78 -18.25 1.48
N ASP A 383 9.87 -17.26 1.38
CA ASP A 383 9.43 -16.68 0.12
C ASP A 383 10.51 -15.86 -0.61
N LYS A 384 11.66 -15.61 0.04
CA LYS A 384 12.74 -14.77 -0.48
C LYS A 384 14.07 -15.51 -0.54
N LYS A 385 14.68 -15.47 -1.73
CA LYS A 385 16.07 -15.87 -1.94
C LYS A 385 17.05 -14.92 -1.26
N ASP A 386 16.76 -13.63 -1.30
CA ASP A 386 17.70 -12.57 -0.92
C ASP A 386 17.02 -11.52 -0.02
N GLY A 387 17.82 -10.92 0.86
CA GLY A 387 17.38 -9.81 1.72
C GLY A 387 17.07 -8.52 0.94
N ASN A 388 16.59 -7.49 1.64
CA ASN A 388 16.38 -6.19 1.03
C ASN A 388 17.71 -5.60 0.56
N HIS A 389 17.71 -5.09 -0.67
CA HIS A 389 18.87 -4.39 -1.23
C HIS A 389 19.17 -3.13 -0.41
N TYR A 390 20.45 -2.77 -0.23
CA TYR A 390 20.86 -1.65 0.64
C TYR A 390 20.16 -0.32 0.33
N THR A 391 19.79 -0.07 -0.94
CA THR A 391 19.02 1.12 -1.35
C THR A 391 17.57 1.12 -0.86
N ILE A 392 16.99 -0.05 -0.60
CA ILE A 392 15.68 -0.24 0.03
C ILE A 392 15.84 -0.09 1.55
N VAL A 393 16.84 -0.74 2.16
CA VAL A 393 17.17 -0.62 3.58
C VAL A 393 17.28 0.85 3.98
N ARG A 394 18.09 1.65 3.27
CA ARG A 394 18.24 3.09 3.52
C ARG A 394 16.96 3.91 3.40
N LYS A 395 16.03 3.54 2.51
CA LYS A 395 14.73 4.22 2.38
C LYS A 395 13.81 3.89 3.56
N ILE A 396 13.81 2.64 4.03
CA ILE A 396 13.04 2.23 5.19
C ILE A 396 13.60 2.89 6.46
N LEU A 397 14.93 2.95 6.61
CA LEU A 397 15.58 3.69 7.71
C LEU A 397 15.18 5.18 7.75
N SER A 398 15.15 5.87 6.61
CA SER A 398 14.64 7.26 6.56
C SER A 398 13.18 7.32 7.00
N SER A 399 12.35 6.36 6.61
CA SER A 399 10.94 6.29 7.01
C SER A 399 10.73 5.95 8.50
N ILE A 400 11.72 5.32 9.15
CA ILE A 400 11.73 5.08 10.60
C ILE A 400 12.21 6.35 11.32
N GLU A 401 13.28 7.00 10.84
CA GLU A 401 13.83 8.22 11.44
C GLU A 401 12.88 9.42 11.34
N ASP A 402 12.29 9.64 10.16
CA ASP A 402 11.29 10.70 9.90
C ASP A 402 9.88 10.30 10.36
N GLY A 403 9.70 9.05 10.79
CA GLY A 403 8.47 8.50 11.31
C GLY A 403 8.00 9.20 12.60
N VAL A 404 6.71 9.04 12.89
CA VAL A 404 6.03 9.62 14.06
C VAL A 404 5.43 8.46 14.85
N GLU A 405 5.77 8.34 16.13
CA GLU A 405 5.22 7.28 16.99
C GLU A 405 3.73 7.53 17.32
N GLU A 406 3.00 6.48 17.75
CA GLU A 406 1.57 6.64 18.09
C GLU A 406 1.38 7.68 19.20
N ASP A 407 2.20 7.65 20.25
CA ASP A 407 2.14 8.60 21.35
C ASP A 407 2.38 10.06 20.91
N GLU A 408 3.27 10.30 19.94
CA GLU A 408 3.51 11.63 19.37
C GLU A 408 2.28 12.13 18.59
N LEU A 409 1.66 11.25 17.80
CA LEU A 409 0.45 11.54 17.03
C LEU A 409 -0.75 11.80 17.94
N VAL A 410 -0.90 11.02 19.02
CA VAL A 410 -1.91 11.20 20.07
C VAL A 410 -1.68 12.52 20.82
N ALA A 411 -0.44 12.85 21.20
CA ALA A 411 -0.11 14.11 21.86
C ALA A 411 -0.41 15.32 20.96
N ALA A 412 -0.20 15.22 19.65
CA ALA A 412 -0.50 16.27 18.70
C ALA A 412 -2.01 16.59 18.59
N GLN A 413 -2.90 15.65 18.95
CA GLN A 413 -4.36 15.77 18.78
C GLN A 413 -4.92 17.10 19.32
N ALA A 414 -4.51 17.53 20.51
CA ALA A 414 -5.01 18.75 21.13
C ALA A 414 -4.64 20.00 20.29
N SER A 415 -3.42 20.06 19.76
CA SER A 415 -2.96 21.15 18.89
C SER A 415 -3.71 21.18 17.55
N ILE A 416 -3.95 20.01 16.94
CA ILE A 416 -4.70 19.87 15.69
C ILE A 416 -6.16 20.32 15.89
N LYS A 417 -6.78 19.93 17.02
CA LYS A 417 -8.16 20.33 17.37
C LYS A 417 -8.30 21.83 17.61
N ALA A 418 -7.33 22.44 18.29
CA ALA A 418 -7.30 23.88 18.52
C ALA A 418 -7.18 24.64 17.20
N ALA A 419 -6.24 24.23 16.35
CA ALA A 419 -6.04 24.83 15.04
C ALA A 419 -7.27 24.67 14.13
N TRP A 420 -7.88 23.48 14.06
CA TRP A 420 -9.11 23.24 13.29
C TRP A 420 -10.24 24.23 13.61
N LYS A 421 -10.38 24.57 14.89
CA LYS A 421 -11.47 25.39 15.42
C LYS A 421 -11.25 26.90 15.31
N THR A 422 -10.18 27.36 14.66
CA THR A 422 -9.97 28.80 14.46
C THR A 422 -11.06 29.44 13.57
N PRO A 423 -11.44 30.71 13.81
CA PRO A 423 -12.38 31.43 12.95
C PRO A 423 -11.93 31.52 11.49
N GLU A 424 -10.62 31.58 11.24
CA GLU A 424 -10.02 31.63 9.91
C GLU A 424 -10.31 30.32 9.15
N ARG A 425 -10.07 29.15 9.76
CA ARG A 425 -10.41 27.85 9.15
C ARG A 425 -11.91 27.65 9.03
N ALA A 426 -12.73 28.20 9.94
CA ALA A 426 -14.19 28.18 9.79
C ALA A 426 -14.65 28.93 8.52
N LYS A 427 -14.15 30.16 8.31
CA LYS A 427 -14.43 30.95 7.09
C LYS A 427 -13.98 30.25 5.81
N LEU A 428 -12.82 29.58 5.82
CA LEU A 428 -12.34 28.80 4.67
C LEU A 428 -13.28 27.63 4.33
N ARG A 429 -13.79 26.91 5.33
CA ARG A 429 -14.79 25.83 5.13
C ARG A 429 -16.12 26.35 4.59
N GLU A 430 -16.58 27.49 5.10
CA GLU A 430 -17.78 28.15 4.58
C GLU A 430 -17.59 28.56 3.11
N ALA A 431 -16.49 29.22 2.78
CA ALA A 431 -16.16 29.62 1.40
C ALA A 431 -16.07 28.42 0.44
N ALA A 432 -15.41 27.32 0.84
CA ALA A 432 -15.35 26.09 0.05
C ALA A 432 -16.74 25.48 -0.20
N SER A 433 -17.65 25.59 0.77
CA SER A 433 -19.04 25.13 0.62
C SER A 433 -19.85 26.00 -0.38
N VAL A 434 -19.58 27.31 -0.44
CA VAL A 434 -20.31 28.28 -1.28
C VAL A 434 -19.82 28.26 -2.74
N THR A 435 -18.50 28.35 -2.98
CA THR A 435 -17.90 28.34 -4.34
C THR A 435 -18.29 27.10 -5.16
N THR A 436 -18.55 25.99 -4.47
CA THR A 436 -19.04 24.74 -5.08
C THR A 436 -20.43 24.87 -5.70
N THR A 437 -21.29 25.76 -5.15
CA THR A 437 -22.72 25.87 -5.46
C THR A 437 -23.01 26.83 -6.62
N THR A 438 -22.23 27.90 -6.79
CA THR A 438 -22.32 28.77 -7.97
C THR A 438 -21.88 28.05 -9.25
N ALA A 439 -20.90 27.14 -9.16
CA ALA A 439 -20.46 26.32 -10.28
C ALA A 439 -21.48 25.27 -10.77
N THR A 440 -22.55 24.97 -10.02
CA THR A 440 -23.59 24.01 -10.45
C THR A 440 -24.74 24.63 -11.24
N ASN A 441 -24.88 25.97 -11.25
CA ASN A 441 -25.99 26.66 -11.93
C ASN A 441 -25.62 27.21 -13.32
N GLY A 442 -24.40 26.97 -13.80
CA GLY A 442 -23.86 27.54 -15.05
C GLY A 442 -24.09 26.72 -16.32
N ALA A 443 -24.69 25.53 -16.24
CA ALA A 443 -24.87 24.63 -17.38
C ALA A 443 -26.28 24.02 -17.39
N GLY A 444 -27.15 24.50 -18.29
CA GLY A 444 -28.48 23.92 -18.51
C GLY A 444 -29.64 24.91 -18.60
N ALA A 445 -29.60 25.83 -19.56
CA ALA A 445 -30.77 26.65 -19.93
C ALA A 445 -30.94 26.63 -21.46
N VAL A 446 -31.65 25.61 -21.96
CA VAL A 446 -32.13 25.56 -23.34
C VAL A 446 -33.57 26.08 -23.35
N PRO A 447 -33.87 27.24 -23.94
CA PRO A 447 -35.25 27.72 -24.05
C PRO A 447 -35.94 27.03 -25.24
N GLY A 448 -36.71 25.97 -24.95
CA GLY A 448 -37.67 25.42 -25.89
C GLY A 448 -38.98 26.20 -25.86
N ALA A 449 -39.41 26.73 -27.00
CA ALA A 449 -40.77 27.23 -27.22
C ALA A 449 -41.20 26.91 -28.65
N GLY A 450 -42.41 26.37 -28.83
CA GLY A 450 -42.92 25.96 -30.14
C GLY A 450 -44.32 26.47 -30.43
N GLY A 451 -44.59 26.66 -31.72
CA GLY A 451 -45.94 26.65 -32.32
C GLY A 451 -46.68 27.99 -32.43
N GLY A 452 -47.03 28.39 -33.67
CA GLY A 452 -48.13 29.35 -33.89
C GLY A 452 -48.13 30.23 -35.15
N GLY A 453 -48.40 29.65 -36.33
CA GLY A 453 -49.26 30.26 -37.38
C GLY A 453 -48.89 31.53 -38.18
N GLY A 454 -49.04 31.47 -39.51
CA GLY A 454 -49.30 32.62 -40.38
C GLY A 454 -48.19 33.03 -41.37
N GLY A 455 -48.52 33.12 -42.67
CA GLY A 455 -47.74 33.83 -43.72
C GLY A 455 -48.72 34.61 -44.63
N PRO A 456 -48.39 35.01 -45.88
CA PRO A 456 -47.10 35.16 -46.59
C PRO A 456 -47.02 36.62 -47.17
N PRO A 457 -46.54 36.99 -48.40
CA PRO A 457 -45.49 36.45 -49.31
C PRO A 457 -44.47 37.51 -49.87
N ASN A 458 -43.31 37.08 -50.37
CA ASN A 458 -42.63 37.54 -51.62
C ASN A 458 -41.29 36.78 -51.78
N GLN A 459 -41.01 36.03 -52.84
CA GLN A 459 -40.70 36.34 -54.26
C GLN A 459 -39.20 36.53 -54.59
N HIS A 460 -38.78 35.84 -55.66
CA HIS A 460 -37.47 35.81 -56.34
C HIS A 460 -36.30 35.13 -55.58
N GLY A 461 -35.48 34.27 -56.20
CA GLY A 461 -35.57 33.70 -57.55
C GLY A 461 -34.46 32.69 -57.92
N ARG A 462 -34.79 31.82 -58.89
CA ARG A 462 -33.93 31.08 -59.85
C ARG A 462 -32.55 30.49 -59.46
N SER A 463 -32.45 29.18 -59.76
CA SER A 463 -31.29 28.47 -60.36
C SER A 463 -29.99 28.32 -59.55
N GLY A 464 -29.22 27.24 -59.72
CA GLY A 464 -29.39 26.13 -60.66
C GLY A 464 -28.44 24.95 -60.39
N SER A 465 -28.66 23.86 -61.11
CA SER A 465 -27.87 22.64 -61.06
C SER A 465 -26.53 22.77 -61.79
N ARG A 466 -25.46 22.20 -61.23
CA ARG A 466 -24.74 21.03 -61.82
C ARG A 466 -23.47 20.67 -61.04
N SER A 467 -23.26 19.38 -60.91
CA SER A 467 -21.97 18.74 -60.66
C SER A 467 -21.06 18.86 -61.89
N TYR A 468 -19.73 18.87 -61.70
CA TYR A 468 -18.77 18.20 -62.58
C TYR A 468 -17.43 17.95 -61.87
N SER A 469 -16.64 17.05 -62.43
CA SER A 469 -15.39 16.50 -61.92
C SER A 469 -14.15 17.03 -62.66
N ASN A 470 -12.98 16.66 -62.13
CA ASN A 470 -11.71 16.40 -62.83
C ASN A 470 -10.69 17.56 -62.99
N GLY A 471 -9.40 17.19 -63.04
CA GLY A 471 -8.29 18.04 -63.54
C GLY A 471 -7.12 18.27 -62.58
N GLY A 472 -6.07 17.42 -62.67
CA GLY A 472 -4.83 17.55 -61.88
C GLY A 472 -3.74 18.46 -62.46
N GLY A 473 -2.51 18.35 -61.90
CA GLY A 473 -1.26 18.67 -62.61
C GLY A 473 -0.18 19.46 -61.85
N GLY A 474 1.07 18.96 -61.90
CA GLY A 474 2.30 19.78 -61.90
C GLY A 474 3.23 19.72 -60.66
N GLY A 475 4.49 19.31 -60.84
CA GLY A 475 5.58 19.56 -59.87
C GLY A 475 6.75 18.56 -59.86
N TRP A 476 7.80 18.81 -60.67
CA TRP A 476 9.16 18.21 -60.59
C TRP A 476 10.17 19.36 -60.28
N ASP A 477 11.50 19.21 -60.11
CA ASP A 477 12.46 18.11 -60.35
C ASP A 477 13.75 18.31 -59.48
N GLY A 478 14.71 17.37 -59.55
CA GLY A 478 16.09 17.50 -59.03
C GLY A 478 16.39 16.58 -57.83
N VAL A 479 17.07 15.41 -57.91
CA VAL A 479 18.30 15.00 -58.65
C VAL A 479 19.52 15.84 -58.21
N GLY A 480 20.68 15.34 -57.76
CA GLY A 480 21.38 14.03 -57.60
C GLY A 480 22.70 14.33 -56.84
N LEU A 481 23.80 13.55 -56.78
CA LEU A 481 24.21 12.26 -57.36
C LEU A 481 25.57 11.82 -56.69
N VAL A 482 25.73 10.52 -56.37
CA VAL A 482 26.96 9.65 -56.19
C VAL A 482 28.35 10.14 -55.70
N GLY A 483 29.12 9.22 -55.07
CA GLY A 483 30.60 9.25 -55.19
C GLY A 483 31.51 8.39 -54.27
N ALA A 484 31.66 7.08 -54.56
CA ALA A 484 32.87 6.22 -54.38
C ALA A 484 33.62 5.98 -53.02
N GLY A 485 34.07 4.73 -52.81
CA GLY A 485 35.16 4.30 -51.88
C GLY A 485 36.56 4.38 -52.53
N PRO A 486 37.65 3.68 -52.05
CA PRO A 486 37.72 2.32 -51.46
C PRO A 486 38.62 2.25 -50.17
N GLY A 487 39.08 1.12 -49.58
CA GLY A 487 38.99 -0.34 -49.83
C GLY A 487 39.87 -1.18 -48.87
N ALA A 488 40.08 -2.48 -49.22
CA ALA A 488 40.88 -3.54 -48.53
C ALA A 488 40.34 -4.09 -47.18
N GLY A 489 40.44 -5.38 -46.83
CA GLY A 489 40.87 -6.61 -47.57
C GLY A 489 40.81 -7.85 -46.64
N GLY A 490 40.41 -9.03 -47.14
CA GLY A 490 40.38 -10.31 -46.37
C GLY A 490 41.69 -11.12 -46.49
N PRO A 491 41.71 -12.48 -46.35
CA PRO A 491 40.61 -13.42 -46.03
C PRO A 491 40.99 -14.57 -45.04
N GLY A 492 40.10 -15.56 -44.81
CA GLY A 492 40.52 -16.96 -44.59
C GLY A 492 40.05 -17.71 -43.32
N GLY A 493 39.09 -18.63 -43.49
CA GLY A 493 39.16 -19.98 -42.87
C GLY A 493 39.64 -20.99 -43.94
N PRO A 494 39.63 -22.34 -43.73
CA PRO A 494 38.93 -23.13 -42.70
C PRO A 494 39.80 -24.26 -42.07
N GLY A 495 39.19 -25.19 -41.31
CA GLY A 495 39.79 -26.50 -41.03
C GLY A 495 39.32 -27.19 -39.73
N ALA A 496 38.87 -28.45 -39.83
CA ALA A 496 38.42 -29.26 -38.69
C ALA A 496 39.34 -30.48 -38.46
N GLY A 497 39.42 -31.02 -37.23
CA GLY A 497 40.19 -32.25 -36.96
C GLY A 497 40.38 -32.64 -35.49
N THR A 498 39.51 -33.54 -35.01
CA THR A 498 39.60 -34.45 -33.85
C THR A 498 40.91 -34.58 -33.03
N GLY A 499 40.79 -34.53 -31.70
CA GLY A 499 41.79 -35.02 -30.73
C GLY A 499 41.17 -35.28 -29.34
N ALA A 500 41.58 -36.36 -28.66
CA ALA A 500 41.02 -36.83 -27.37
C ALA A 500 41.64 -36.10 -26.14
N PRO A 501 41.03 -36.16 -24.94
CA PRO A 501 41.38 -35.28 -23.82
C PRO A 501 42.52 -35.81 -22.92
N PRO A 502 43.30 -34.93 -22.26
CA PRO A 502 44.14 -35.30 -21.13
C PRO A 502 43.33 -35.44 -19.81
N ALA A 503 43.84 -36.26 -18.89
CA ALA A 503 43.27 -36.54 -17.57
C ALA A 503 43.43 -35.36 -16.59
N PRO A 504 42.66 -35.31 -15.47
CA PRO A 504 42.59 -34.12 -14.62
C PRO A 504 43.79 -33.99 -13.68
N GLU A 505 44.40 -32.80 -13.65
CA GLU A 505 45.31 -32.41 -12.57
C GLU A 505 44.53 -31.99 -11.32
N HIS A 506 45.05 -32.37 -10.15
CA HIS A 506 44.43 -32.08 -8.86
C HIS A 506 44.47 -30.57 -8.53
N PRO A 507 43.38 -29.98 -8.00
CA PRO A 507 43.37 -28.58 -7.60
C PRO A 507 44.22 -28.34 -6.33
N CYS A 508 45.16 -27.41 -6.44
CA CYS A 508 45.94 -26.86 -5.33
C CYS A 508 45.01 -26.13 -4.32
N PRO A 509 45.37 -26.02 -3.02
CA PRO A 509 44.38 -25.76 -1.98
C PRO A 509 43.89 -24.30 -1.94
N LEU A 510 42.61 -24.16 -1.59
CA LEU A 510 41.96 -22.87 -1.34
C LEU A 510 42.73 -22.06 -0.28
N LYS A 511 43.04 -20.80 -0.60
CA LYS A 511 43.46 -19.82 0.40
C LYS A 511 42.34 -19.67 1.43
N ARG A 512 42.64 -19.97 2.69
CA ARG A 512 41.75 -19.67 3.81
C ARG A 512 41.58 -18.15 3.92
N PRO A 513 40.36 -17.61 4.10
CA PRO A 513 40.20 -16.26 4.62
C PRO A 513 40.77 -16.21 6.05
N GLY A 514 41.42 -15.10 6.38
CA GLY A 514 41.98 -14.89 7.72
C GLY A 514 40.88 -14.74 8.79
N PRO A 515 41.22 -14.88 10.08
CA PRO A 515 40.25 -14.67 11.16
C PRO A 515 39.71 -13.24 11.15
N PRO A 516 38.43 -13.02 11.49
CA PRO A 516 37.86 -11.68 11.62
C PRO A 516 38.56 -10.89 12.74
N PRO A 517 38.56 -9.55 12.67
CA PRO A 517 39.20 -8.73 13.69
C PRO A 517 38.52 -8.91 15.06
N PRO A 518 39.27 -8.83 16.17
CA PRO A 518 38.73 -9.04 17.51
C PRO A 518 37.70 -7.96 17.89
N LEU A 519 36.72 -8.36 18.70
CA LEU A 519 35.66 -7.52 19.25
C LEU A 519 36.22 -6.28 19.98
N ARG A 520 36.37 -5.17 19.26
CA ARG A 520 36.48 -3.84 19.86
C ARG A 520 35.08 -3.26 20.04
N LEU A 521 34.58 -3.28 21.28
CA LEU A 521 33.50 -2.38 21.70
C LEU A 521 33.94 -0.93 21.49
N GLY A 522 33.57 -0.35 20.35
CA GLY A 522 34.06 0.98 19.97
C GLY A 522 33.63 1.43 18.58
N THR A 523 32.33 1.68 18.41
CA THR A 523 31.67 2.62 17.46
C THR A 523 32.06 2.65 15.97
N ARG A 524 33.01 1.85 15.49
CA ARG A 524 33.39 1.71 14.07
C ARG A 524 32.82 0.42 13.50
N GLY A 525 31.72 0.55 12.77
CA GLY A 525 31.01 -0.57 12.13
C GLY A 525 29.51 -0.30 12.00
N VAL A 526 28.95 0.50 12.92
CA VAL A 526 27.60 1.06 12.79
C VAL A 526 27.60 2.07 11.63
N PRO A 527 26.76 1.91 10.59
CA PRO A 527 26.61 2.92 9.54
C PRO A 527 26.28 4.30 10.14
N PRO A 528 26.80 5.43 9.62
CA PRO A 528 26.61 6.75 10.26
C PRO A 528 25.15 7.11 10.57
N MET A 529 24.21 6.63 9.73
CA MET A 529 22.77 6.77 9.93
C MET A 529 22.25 5.99 11.15
N MET A 530 22.70 4.75 11.35
CA MET A 530 22.35 3.94 12.52
C MET A 530 22.94 4.51 13.82
N ALA A 531 24.06 5.24 13.75
CA ALA A 531 24.61 5.95 14.89
C ALA A 531 23.77 7.17 15.30
N GLU A 532 22.93 7.73 14.41
CA GLU A 532 21.93 8.74 14.75
C GLU A 532 20.63 8.10 15.26
N VAL A 533 20.15 7.05 14.58
CA VAL A 533 18.95 6.28 15.00
C VAL A 533 19.11 5.65 16.38
N ARG A 534 20.31 5.22 16.78
CA ARG A 534 20.63 4.71 18.13
C ARG A 534 20.94 5.79 19.19
N ARG A 535 21.06 7.07 18.79
CA ARG A 535 21.34 8.20 19.71
C ARG A 535 20.08 8.95 20.15
N ARG A 536 18.95 8.70 19.50
CA ARG A 536 17.62 9.21 19.84
C ARG A 536 16.83 8.13 20.55
#